data_AF-A0A9D5VZA5-F1
#
_entry.id   AF-A0A9D5VZA5-F1
#
_cell.length_a   1.000
_cell.length_b   1.000
_cell.length_c   1.000
_cell.angle_alpha   90.00
_cell.angle_beta   90.00
_cell.angle_gamma   90.00
#
_symmetry.space_group_name_H-M   'P 1'
#
loop_
_entity.id
_entity.type
_entity.pdbx_description
1 polymer ?
#
loop_
_entity_poly.entity_id
_entity_poly.type
_entity_poly.pdbx_seq_one_letter_code
_entity_poly.pdbx_strand_id
1 'polypeptide(L)'
;INIHSDTIVRLARESLKKITKTGKITIKINPKLHDLFMEKKAELLTIHPDIVFDVDPSLTKTGFLVTGAEDEISVDIEKMINDIKEEIKV
;
A
#
# COMPACT_ATOMS: atom_id res chain seq x y z
N ILE A 1 13.91 8.28 -9.62
CA ILE A 1 13.56 6.84 -9.75
C ILE A 1 12.15 6.82 -10.31
N ASN A 2 11.93 6.27 -11.51
CA ASN A 2 10.58 6.17 -12.09
C ASN A 2 9.90 4.93 -11.50
N ILE A 3 9.20 5.10 -10.36
CA ILE A 3 8.43 4.01 -9.78
C ILE A 3 7.21 3.82 -10.67
N HIS A 4 7.16 2.69 -11.38
CA HIS A 4 5.99 2.34 -12.17
C HIS A 4 4.78 2.20 -11.24
N SER A 5 3.67 2.86 -11.58
CA SER A 5 2.44 2.86 -10.78
C SER A 5 1.91 1.44 -10.50
N ASP A 6 2.17 0.52 -11.42
CA ASP A 6 1.84 -0.90 -11.30
C ASP A 6 2.54 -1.58 -10.09
N THR A 7 3.75 -1.14 -9.74
CA THR A 7 4.50 -1.66 -8.58
C THR A 7 3.80 -1.33 -7.27
N ILE A 8 3.24 -0.13 -7.13
CA ILE A 8 2.57 0.33 -5.90
C ILE A 8 1.35 -0.56 -5.62
N VAL A 9 0.55 -0.80 -6.67
CA VAL A 9 -0.67 -1.62 -6.60
C VAL A 9 -0.31 -3.08 -6.33
N ARG A 10 0.77 -3.58 -6.94
CA ARG A 10 1.27 -4.94 -6.66
C ARG A 10 1.66 -5.09 -5.19
N LEU A 11 2.38 -4.13 -4.61
CA LEU A 11 2.74 -4.13 -3.21
C LEU A 11 1.50 -4.08 -2.31
N ALA A 12 0.51 -3.26 -2.64
CA ALA A 12 -0.74 -3.20 -1.88
C ALA A 12 -1.47 -4.55 -1.88
N ARG A 13 -1.53 -5.23 -3.04
CA ARG A 13 -2.06 -6.59 -3.16
C ARG A 13 -1.28 -7.58 -2.29
N GLU A 14 0.04 -7.50 -2.26
CA GLU A 14 0.86 -8.37 -1.41
C GLU A 14 0.62 -8.09 0.09
N SER A 15 0.50 -6.82 0.49
CA SER A 15 0.15 -6.44 1.85
C SER A 15 -1.23 -6.98 2.26
N LEU A 16 -2.24 -6.86 1.39
CA LEU A 16 -3.57 -7.42 1.62
C LEU A 16 -3.60 -8.96 1.75
N LYS A 17 -2.65 -9.66 1.14
CA LYS A 17 -2.52 -11.12 1.32
C LYS A 17 -1.88 -11.49 2.65
N LYS A 18 -1.05 -10.61 3.21
CA LYS A 18 -0.30 -10.83 4.46
C LYS A 18 -1.09 -10.42 5.70
N ILE A 19 -1.99 -9.44 5.57
CA ILE A 19 -2.79 -8.96 6.69
C ILE A 19 -3.86 -9.99 7.08
N THR A 20 -4.16 -10.07 8.38
CA THR A 20 -5.22 -10.96 8.85
C THR A 20 -6.57 -10.52 8.29
N LYS A 21 -7.24 -11.43 7.57
CA LYS A 21 -8.50 -11.18 6.83
C LYS A 21 -9.74 -11.22 7.74
N THR A 22 -9.65 -10.61 8.92
CA THR A 22 -10.75 -10.55 9.89
C THR A 22 -11.24 -9.12 9.99
N GLY A 23 -12.53 -8.93 9.69
CA GLY A 23 -13.18 -7.63 9.78
C GLY A 23 -12.82 -6.67 8.64
N LYS A 24 -13.01 -5.38 8.91
CA LYS A 24 -12.85 -4.30 7.93
C LYS A 24 -11.37 -3.98 7.75
N ILE A 25 -10.91 -3.97 6.51
CA ILE A 25 -9.54 -3.52 6.17
C ILE A 25 -9.61 -2.07 5.70
N THR A 26 -8.72 -1.24 6.19
CA THR A 26 -8.56 0.15 5.74
C THR A 26 -7.23 0.33 5.05
N ILE A 27 -7.23 0.84 3.82
CA ILE A 27 -6.03 1.24 3.11
C ILE A 27 -5.97 2.76 3.14
N LYS A 28 -5.04 3.32 3.92
CA LYS A 28 -4.73 4.74 3.88
C LYS A 28 -3.72 5.02 2.78
N ILE A 29 -4.00 6.01 1.95
CA ILE A 29 -3.16 6.35 0.80
C ILE A 29 -2.85 7.84 0.78
N ASN A 30 -1.66 8.20 0.31
CA ASN A 30 -1.37 9.60 0.01
C ASN A 30 -2.31 10.11 -1.11
N PRO A 31 -2.77 11.38 -1.06
CA PRO A 31 -3.60 11.97 -2.12
C PRO A 31 -3.04 11.78 -3.53
N LYS A 32 -1.71 11.78 -3.70
CA LYS A 32 -1.06 11.58 -5.01
C LYS A 32 -1.24 10.17 -5.59
N LEU A 33 -1.57 9.20 -4.75
CA LEU A 33 -1.81 7.82 -5.14
C LEU A 33 -3.31 7.51 -5.26
N HIS A 34 -4.18 8.46 -4.91
CA HIS A 34 -5.62 8.25 -4.88
C HIS A 34 -6.16 7.73 -6.22
N ASP A 35 -5.87 8.43 -7.31
CA ASP A 35 -6.39 8.06 -8.63
C ASP A 35 -5.95 6.66 -9.05
N LEU A 36 -4.67 6.32 -8.82
CA LEU A 36 -4.11 5.00 -9.09
C LEU A 36 -4.84 3.88 -8.32
N PHE A 37 -5.12 4.10 -7.04
CA PHE A 37 -5.84 3.13 -6.22
C PHE A 37 -7.32 3.05 -6.60
N MET A 38 -7.93 4.15 -7.03
CA MET A 38 -9.32 4.15 -7.52
C MET A 38 -9.46 3.40 -8.85
N GLU A 39 -8.52 3.57 -9.79
CA GLU A 39 -8.48 2.82 -11.05
C GLU A 39 -8.36 1.30 -10.83
N LYS A 40 -7.67 0.90 -9.76
CA LYS A 40 -7.42 -0.51 -9.41
C LYS A 40 -8.31 -1.03 -8.27
N LYS A 41 -9.27 -0.21 -7.81
CA LYS A 41 -10.14 -0.53 -6.67
C LYS A 41 -10.88 -1.85 -6.86
N ALA A 42 -11.48 -2.06 -8.04
CA ALA A 42 -12.23 -3.29 -8.32
C ALA A 42 -11.37 -4.55 -8.13
N GLU A 43 -10.11 -4.48 -8.57
CA GLU A 43 -9.15 -5.57 -8.45
C GLU A 43 -8.78 -5.83 -6.99
N LEU A 44 -8.56 -4.78 -6.19
CA LEU A 44 -8.25 -4.91 -4.76
C LEU A 44 -9.44 -5.50 -3.97
N LEU A 45 -10.67 -5.09 -4.31
CA LEU A 45 -11.90 -5.60 -3.69
C LEU A 45 -12.15 -7.09 -3.99
N THR A 46 -11.57 -7.66 -5.06
CA THR A 46 -11.62 -9.11 -5.30
C THR A 46 -10.84 -9.92 -4.26
N ILE A 47 -9.85 -9.31 -3.62
CA ILE A 47 -9.00 -9.95 -2.60
C ILE A 47 -9.70 -9.90 -1.24
N HIS A 48 -10.31 -8.75 -0.94
CA HIS A 48 -11.09 -8.53 0.28
C HIS A 48 -12.23 -7.53 0.01
N PRO A 49 -13.49 -7.96 0.09
CA PRO A 49 -14.63 -7.14 -0.32
C PRO A 49 -14.90 -5.94 0.62
N ASP A 50 -14.48 -6.04 1.88
CA ASP A 50 -14.66 -5.01 2.91
C ASP A 50 -13.48 -4.04 3.05
N ILE A 51 -12.78 -3.74 1.94
CA ILE A 51 -11.72 -2.72 1.94
C ILE A 51 -12.35 -1.33 1.89
N VAL A 52 -11.92 -0.46 2.80
CA VAL A 52 -12.16 0.97 2.74
C VAL A 52 -10.88 1.70 2.42
N PHE A 53 -10.97 2.66 1.50
CA PHE A 53 -9.87 3.54 1.14
C PHE A 53 -10.04 4.86 1.90
N ASP A 54 -8.98 5.29 2.54
CA ASP A 54 -8.91 6.54 3.28
C ASP A 54 -7.72 7.36 2.77
N VAL A 55 -7.84 8.68 2.76
CA VAL A 55 -6.79 9.55 2.23
C VAL A 55 -6.06 10.20 3.40
N ASP A 56 -4.78 9.88 3.53
CA ASP A 56 -3.92 10.47 4.56
C ASP A 56 -2.77 11.26 3.92
N PRO A 57 -2.82 12.61 3.96
CA PRO A 57 -1.76 13.46 3.41
C PRO A 57 -0.45 13.39 4.20
N SER A 58 -0.45 12.78 5.38
CA SER A 58 0.74 12.60 6.24
C SER A 58 1.68 11.50 5.71
N LEU A 59 1.16 10.59 4.88
CA LEU A 59 1.94 9.55 4.24
C LEU A 59 2.88 10.12 3.16
N THR A 60 3.96 9.39 2.87
CA THR A 60 4.87 9.78 1.79
C THR A 60 4.18 9.67 0.43
N LYS A 61 4.69 10.42 -0.57
CA LYS A 61 4.10 10.47 -1.92
C LYS A 61 4.09 9.11 -2.62
N THR A 62 4.89 8.17 -2.12
CA THR A 62 5.08 6.82 -2.63
C THR A 62 4.64 5.76 -1.62
N GLY A 63 4.02 6.17 -0.51
CA GLY A 63 3.66 5.31 0.60
C GLY A 63 2.15 5.09 0.77
N PHE A 64 1.81 3.95 1.36
CA PHE A 64 0.46 3.59 1.77
C PHE A 64 0.50 2.75 3.05
N LEU A 65 -0.62 2.73 3.77
CA LEU A 65 -0.80 1.98 5.01
C LEU A 65 -1.98 1.03 4.85
N VAL A 66 -1.81 -0.23 5.20
CA VAL A 66 -2.91 -1.21 5.26
C VAL A 66 -3.13 -1.57 6.72
N THR A 67 -4.29 -1.21 7.25
CA THR A 67 -4.68 -1.48 8.64
C THR A 67 -5.81 -2.51 8.65
N GLY A 68 -5.64 -3.59 9.40
CA GLY A 68 -6.63 -4.62 9.67
C GLY A 68 -7.14 -4.50 11.11
N ALA A 69 -7.81 -5.54 11.61
CA ALA A 69 -8.30 -5.56 12.99
C ALA A 69 -7.17 -5.59 14.03
N GLU A 70 -6.11 -6.37 13.76
CA GLU A 70 -5.03 -6.62 14.72
C GLU A 70 -3.64 -6.26 14.17
N ASP A 71 -3.51 -6.13 12.85
CA ASP A 71 -2.25 -5.91 12.17
C ASP A 71 -2.26 -4.61 11.35
N GLU A 72 -1.08 -4.04 11.18
CA GLU A 72 -0.85 -2.91 10.28
C GLU A 72 0.42 -3.12 9.45
N ILE A 73 0.34 -2.83 8.15
CA ILE A 73 1.45 -2.93 7.21
C ILE A 73 1.65 -1.56 6.56
N SER A 74 2.73 -0.88 6.95
CA SER A 74 3.18 0.35 6.32
C SER A 74 4.16 0.06 5.20
N VAL A 75 3.92 0.64 4.02
CA VAL A 75 4.79 0.50 2.86
C VAL A 75 5.22 1.89 2.42
N ASP A 76 6.53 2.09 2.35
CA ASP A 76 7.15 3.27 1.75
C ASP A 76 8.19 2.80 0.74
N ILE A 77 7.90 3.02 -0.54
CA ILE A 77 8.73 2.48 -1.63
C ILE A 77 10.08 3.17 -1.68
N GLU A 78 10.14 4.47 -1.41
CA GLU A 78 11.42 5.19 -1.38
C GLU A 78 12.29 4.69 -0.24
N LYS A 79 11.70 4.47 0.94
CA LYS A 79 12.40 3.87 2.08
C LYS A 79 12.90 2.47 1.76
N MET A 80 12.05 1.58 1.23
CA MET A 80 12.44 0.22 0.86
C MET A 80 13.60 0.20 -0.13
N ILE A 81 13.62 1.09 -1.13
CA ILE A 81 14.72 1.18 -2.08
C ILE A 81 16.00 1.68 -1.40
N ASN A 82 15.90 2.65 -0.49
CA ASN A 82 17.05 3.16 0.25
C ASN A 82 17.62 2.09 1.19
N ASP A 83 16.76 1.39 1.94
CA ASP A 83 17.15 0.29 2.82
C ASP A 83 17.91 -0.80 2.01
N ILE A 84 17.37 -1.23 0.87
CA ILE A 84 18.03 -2.19 -0.02
C ILE A 84 19.38 -1.67 -0.55
N LYS A 85 19.48 -0.38 -0.90
CA LYS A 85 20.75 0.20 -1.35
C LYS A 85 21.79 0.24 -0.24
N GLU A 86 21.37 0.46 1.00
CA GLU A 86 22.25 0.40 2.16
C GLU A 86 22.70 -1.03 2.45
N GLU A 87 21.83 -2.03 2.31
CA GLU A 87 22.20 -3.44 2.45
C GLU A 87 23.15 -3.95 1.35
N ILE A 88 23.02 -3.46 0.12
CA ILE A 88 23.88 -3.86 -1.02
C ILE A 88 25.23 -3.13 -1.00
N LYS A 89 25.35 -2.02 -0.26
CA LYS A 89 26.66 -1.40 0.00
C LYS A 89 27.48 -2.31 0.92
N VAL A 90 28.27 -3.19 0.30
CA VAL A 90 29.46 -3.82 0.90
C VAL A 90 30.41 -2.72 1.38
#